data_AF-A0A925K1Q3-F1
#
_entry.id   AF-A0A925K1Q3-F1
#
_cell.length_a   1.000
_cell.length_b   1.000
_cell.length_c   1.000
_cell.angle_alpha   90.00
_cell.angle_beta   90.00
_cell.angle_gamma   90.00
#
_symmetry.space_group_name_H-M   'P 1'
#
loop_
_entity.id
_entity.type
_entity.pdbx_description
1 polymer ?
#
loop_
_entity_poly.entity_id
_entity_poly.type
_entity_poly.pdbx_seq_one_letter_code
_entity_poly.pdbx_strand_id
1 'polypeptide(L)'
;MDASDKKLLSDIKTYGWHILKITPDEESPGFAFSVGLFHSYSHPEIVMFGLNLDTLHEFINLGSRVAKLPITDAAAAASTTPGTSSLTYS
;
A
#
# COMPACT_ATOMS: atom_id res chain seq x y z
N MET A 1 7.40 12.45 22.57
CA MET A 1 7.37 11.41 21.53
C MET A 1 8.42 10.38 21.87
N ASP A 2 7.96 9.15 22.09
CA ASP A 2 8.85 8.02 22.39
C ASP A 2 9.54 7.49 21.12
N ALA A 3 10.27 6.38 21.22
CA ALA A 3 10.97 5.79 20.08
C ALA A 3 10.00 5.18 19.05
N SER A 4 8.88 4.62 19.50
CA SER A 4 7.86 4.00 18.66
C SER A 4 7.13 5.04 17.82
N ASP A 5 6.74 6.17 18.43
CA ASP A 5 6.17 7.33 17.76
C ASP A 5 7.10 7.84 16.65
N LYS A 6 8.39 7.98 16.97
CA LYS A 6 9.40 8.46 16.00
C LYS A 6 9.55 7.50 14.83
N LYS A 7 9.53 6.19 15.08
CA LYS A 7 9.60 5.18 14.01
C LYS A 7 8.36 5.23 13.13
N LEU A 8 7.17 5.28 13.73
CA LEU A 8 5.91 5.41 12.99
C LEU A 8 5.94 6.62 12.06
N LEU A 9 6.31 7.79 12.58
CA LEU A 9 6.39 9.03 11.78
C LEU A 9 7.47 8.96 10.70
N SER A 10 8.62 8.34 11.00
CA SER A 10 9.70 8.14 10.04
C SER A 10 9.27 7.23 8.88
N ASP A 11 8.56 6.15 9.18
CA ASP A 11 8.09 5.19 8.16
C ASP A 11 6.99 5.83 7.31
N ILE A 12 6.05 6.57 7.89
CA ILE A 12 5.05 7.33 7.13
C ILE A 12 5.72 8.34 6.20
N LYS A 13 6.72 9.08 6.70
CA LYS A 13 7.46 10.05 5.88
C LYS A 13 8.21 9.39 4.71
N THR A 14 8.77 8.21 4.93
CA THR A 14 9.66 7.53 3.97
C THR A 14 8.88 6.70 2.94
N TYR A 15 7.89 5.96 3.42
CA TYR A 15 7.17 4.96 2.63
C TYR A 15 5.73 5.37 2.33
N GLY A 16 5.13 6.21 3.17
CA GLY A 16 3.73 6.62 3.11
C GLY A 16 2.83 5.92 4.12
N TRP A 17 3.30 4.85 4.78
CA TRP A 17 2.57 4.13 5.82
C TRP A 17 3.52 3.47 6.83
N HIS A 18 2.95 3.05 7.95
CA HIS A 18 3.55 2.18 8.94
C HIS A 18 2.54 1.08 9.31
N ILE A 19 3.00 -0.10 9.72
CA ILE A 19 2.12 -1.19 10.15
C ILE A 19 2.33 -1.45 11.63
N LEU A 20 1.26 -1.33 12.42
CA LEU A 20 1.24 -1.68 13.84
C LEU A 20 0.75 -3.11 14.00
N LYS A 21 1.43 -3.87 14.87
CA LYS A 21 1.05 -5.23 15.28
C LYS A 21 0.60 -5.18 16.74
N ILE A 22 -0.62 -5.62 17.01
CA ILE A 22 -1.16 -5.76 18.35
C ILE A 22 -1.11 -7.24 18.70
N THR A 23 -0.34 -7.58 19.72
CA THR A 23 -0.22 -8.96 20.19
C THR A 23 -1.54 -9.44 20.79
N PRO A 24 -1.89 -10.73 20.64
CA PRO A 24 -3.06 -11.28 21.31
C PRO A 24 -2.97 -11.12 22.82
N ASP A 25 -4.12 -10.98 23.46
CA ASP A 25 -4.29 -11.02 24.92
C ASP A 25 -5.45 -11.98 25.29
N GLU A 26 -5.86 -11.99 26.55
CA GLU A 26 -6.92 -12.88 27.04
C GLU A 26 -8.31 -12.56 26.45
N GLU A 27 -8.53 -11.33 25.97
CA GLU A 27 -9.83 -10.84 25.49
C GLU A 27 -9.90 -10.73 23.97
N SER A 28 -8.77 -10.62 23.27
CA SER A 28 -8.71 -10.31 21.84
C SER A 28 -7.64 -11.09 21.08
N PRO A 29 -7.95 -11.62 19.87
CA PRO A 29 -6.93 -12.17 18.98
C PRO A 29 -5.99 -11.05 18.52
N GLY A 30 -4.74 -11.44 18.23
CA GLY A 30 -3.76 -10.52 17.66
C GLY A 30 -4.22 -10.02 16.29
N PHE A 31 -3.89 -8.76 16.00
CA PHE A 31 -4.27 -8.11 14.74
C PHE A 31 -3.21 -7.11 14.31
N ALA A 32 -3.30 -6.66 13.07
CA ALA A 32 -2.42 -5.62 12.55
C ALA A 32 -3.21 -4.62 11.70
N PHE A 33 -2.73 -3.38 11.65
CA PHE A 33 -3.33 -2.34 10.84
C PHE A 33 -2.29 -1.35 10.30
N SER A 34 -2.60 -0.72 9.17
CA SER A 34 -1.81 0.36 8.60
C SER A 34 -2.13 1.71 9.26
N VAL A 35 -1.15 2.60 9.27
CA VAL A 35 -1.30 4.02 9.61
C VAL A 35 -0.60 4.83 8.54
N GLY A 36 -1.31 5.78 7.93
CA GLY A 36 -0.74 6.77 7.02
C GLY A 36 -1.19 6.62 5.57
N LEU A 37 -1.88 5.55 5.19
CA LEU A 37 -2.38 5.38 3.81
C LEU A 37 -3.37 6.49 3.44
N PHE A 38 -4.23 6.90 4.37
CA PHE A 38 -5.18 7.98 4.09
C PHE A 38 -4.46 9.32 3.92
N HIS A 39 -3.54 9.62 4.84
CA HIS A 39 -2.73 10.83 4.80
C HIS A 39 -1.88 10.92 3.52
N SER A 40 -1.27 9.82 3.08
CA SER A 40 -0.30 9.81 1.99
C SER A 40 -0.91 9.59 0.62
N TYR A 41 -2.01 8.83 0.53
CA TYR A 41 -2.58 8.35 -0.74
C TYR A 41 -4.11 8.48 -0.83
N SER A 42 -4.77 9.08 0.17
CA SER A 42 -6.25 9.15 0.25
C SER A 42 -6.93 7.78 0.16
N HIS A 43 -6.21 6.71 0.53
CA HIS A 43 -6.72 5.35 0.59
C HIS A 43 -7.11 5.02 2.03
N PRO A 44 -8.24 4.31 2.29
CA PRO A 44 -8.57 3.86 3.65
C PRO A 44 -7.47 2.99 4.24
N GLU A 45 -7.35 3.00 5.57
CA GLU A 45 -6.44 2.10 6.28
C GLU A 45 -6.90 0.65 6.19
N ILE A 46 -5.95 -0.28 6.19
CA ILE A 46 -6.19 -1.72 6.13
C ILE A 46 -6.01 -2.29 7.54
N VAL A 47 -6.99 -3.06 8.01
CA VAL A 47 -6.91 -3.82 9.27
C VAL A 47 -7.22 -5.28 8.99
N MET A 48 -6.48 -6.20 9.62
CA MET A 48 -6.67 -7.63 9.43
C MET A 48 -6.48 -8.44 10.73
N PHE A 49 -7.17 -9.57 10.79
CA PHE A 49 -7.26 -10.48 11.94
C PHE A 49 -7.16 -11.93 11.48
N GLY A 50 -7.02 -12.86 12.42
CA GLY A 50 -7.23 -14.31 12.17
C GLY A 50 -6.03 -15.06 11.58
N LEU A 51 -4.88 -14.41 11.44
CA LEU A 51 -3.60 -15.03 11.04
C LEU A 51 -2.50 -14.63 12.02
N ASN A 52 -1.33 -15.27 11.93
CA ASN A 52 -0.17 -14.84 12.72
C ASN A 52 0.29 -13.42 12.30
N LEU A 53 0.87 -12.67 13.23
CA LEU A 53 1.19 -11.25 13.03
C LEU A 53 2.17 -10.96 11.89
N ASP A 54 3.07 -11.88 11.57
CA ASP A 54 4.03 -11.70 10.49
C ASP A 54 3.35 -11.84 9.13
N THR A 55 2.49 -12.86 8.96
CA THR A 55 1.64 -13.01 7.78
C THR A 55 0.69 -11.82 7.61
N LEU A 56 0.06 -11.34 8.70
CA LEU A 56 -0.78 -10.14 8.64
C LEU A 56 0.01 -8.92 8.14
N HIS A 57 1.23 -8.74 8.65
CA HIS A 57 2.10 -7.64 8.23
C HIS A 57 2.51 -7.73 6.76
N GLU A 58 2.85 -8.91 6.26
CA GLU A 58 3.18 -9.12 4.84
C GLU A 58 2.01 -8.77 3.92
N PHE A 59 0.80 -9.24 4.25
CA PHE A 59 -0.40 -8.95 3.46
C PHE A 59 -0.79 -7.47 3.49
N ILE A 60 -0.75 -6.81 4.67
CA ILE A 60 -1.02 -5.37 4.77
C ILE A 60 0.03 -4.60 3.97
N ASN A 61 1.30 -4.99 4.05
CA ASN A 61 2.36 -4.34 3.29
C ASN A 61 2.16 -4.50 1.77
N LEU A 62 1.74 -5.67 1.31
CA LEU A 62 1.38 -5.90 -0.09
C LEU A 62 0.21 -5.00 -0.52
N GLY A 63 -0.88 -4.97 0.26
CA GLY A 63 -2.04 -4.11 -0.02
C GLY A 63 -1.68 -2.62 -0.02
N SER A 64 -0.83 -2.20 0.90
CA SER A 64 -0.34 -0.82 1.01
C SER A 64 0.49 -0.40 -0.22
N ARG A 65 1.28 -1.33 -0.78
CA ARG A 65 2.00 -1.08 -2.05
C ARG A 65 1.05 -0.88 -3.23
N VAL A 66 -0.08 -1.59 -3.24
CA VAL A 66 -1.13 -1.40 -4.26
C VAL A 66 -1.85 -0.07 -4.04
N ALA A 67 -2.17 0.29 -2.79
CA ALA A 67 -2.82 1.55 -2.42
C ALA A 67 -2.01 2.79 -2.85
N LYS A 68 -0.67 2.67 -2.91
CA LYS A 68 0.23 3.72 -3.40
C LYS A 68 0.12 3.97 -4.92
N LEU A 69 -0.38 3.01 -5.69
CA LEU A 69 -0.46 3.15 -7.15
C LEU A 69 -1.59 4.11 -7.53
N PRO A 70 -1.39 4.98 -8.54
CA PRO A 70 -2.48 5.77 -9.07
C PRO A 70 -3.55 4.83 -9.65
N ILE A 71 -4.82 5.12 -9.36
CA ILE A 71 -5.94 4.50 -10.09
C ILE A 71 -5.81 5.00 -11.53
N THR A 72 -5.21 4.18 -12.37
CA THR A 72 -4.98 4.50 -13.77
C THR A 72 -6.17 4.00 -14.54
N ASP A 73 -6.82 4.88 -15.29
CA ASP A 73 -7.83 4.45 -16.25
C ASP A 73 -7.14 3.62 -17.34
N ALA A 74 -7.55 2.37 -17.51
CA ALA A 74 -7.01 1.48 -18.53
C ALA A 74 -7.14 2.10 -19.95
N ALA A 75 -8.09 3.02 -20.15
CA ALA A 75 -8.28 3.73 -21.40
C ALA A 75 -7.14 4.72 -21.76
N ALA A 76 -6.43 5.28 -20.77
CA ALA A 76 -5.40 6.29 -21.03
C ALA A 76 -4.09 5.70 -21.59
N ALA A 77 -3.83 4.40 -21.39
CA ALA A 77 -2.60 3.73 -21.83
C ALA A 77 -2.62 3.30 -23.30
N ALA A 78 -3.77 3.31 -23.98
CA ALA A 78 -3.94 2.78 -25.34
C ALA A 78 -3.78 3.84 -26.47
N SER A 79 -3.46 5.10 -26.16
CA SER A 79 -3.43 6.20 -27.14
C SER A 79 -2.11 6.35 -27.91
N THR A 80 -1.12 5.49 -27.68
CA THR A 80 0.14 5.51 -28.44
C THR A 80 0.03 4.62 -29.68
N THR A 81 -0.63 5.11 -30.74
CA THR A 81 -0.62 4.48 -32.06
C THR A 81 0.81 4.55 -32.63
N PRO A 82 1.46 3.42 -32.99
CA PRO A 82 2.70 3.47 -33.77
C PRO A 82 2.39 4.01 -35.16
N GLY A 83 3.11 5.05 -35.60
CA GLY A 83 2.94 5.66 -36.91
C GLY A 83 3.09 4.63 -38.04
N THR A 84 2.09 4.57 -38.91
CA THR A 84 2.11 3.77 -40.14
C THR A 84 3.19 4.32 -41.08
N SER A 85 4.36 3.67 -41.14
CA SER A 85 5.34 3.96 -42.17
C SER A 85 4.93 3.19 -43.44
N SER A 86 4.34 3.90 -44.41
CA SER A 86 4.08 3.34 -45.74
C SER A 86 5.41 3.15 -46.48
N LEU A 87 5.82 1.90 -46.68
CA LEU A 87 6.89 1.55 -47.61
C LEU A 87 6.26 1.34 -48.99
N THR A 88 6.43 2.31 -49.89
CA THR A 88 6.19 2.13 -51.32
C THR A 88 7.36 1.36 -51.92
N TYR A 89 7.08 0.21 -52.52
CA TYR A 89 8.03 -0.53 -53.35
C TYR A 89 7.85 -0.09 -54.81
N SER A 90 8.96 0.25 -55.49
CA SER A 90 8.99 0.64 -56.90
C SER A 90 9.12 -0.57 -57.83
#